data_AF-A0NP08-F1
#
_entry.id   AF-A0NP08-F1
#
_cell.length_a   1.000
_cell.length_b   1.000
_cell.length_c   1.000
_cell.angle_alpha   90.00
_cell.angle_beta   90.00
_cell.angle_gamma   90.00
#
_symmetry.space_group_name_H-M   'P 1'
#
loop_
_entity.id
_entity.type
_entity.pdbx_description
1 polymer ?
#
loop_
_entity_poly.entity_id
_entity_poly.type
_entity_poly.pdbx_seq_one_letter_code
_entity_poly.pdbx_strand_id
1 'polypeptide(L)' 'MWKLALILFIIIGPTLAGLGALVPLSFYGVGDFNALLLVGGAAAGAALAAPVSYWVATRIGAMMDASSART' A
#
# COMPACT_ATOMS: atom_id res chain seq x y z
N MET A 1 -11.07 -12.12 7.98
CA MET A 1 -10.36 -11.83 6.72
C MET A 1 -8.92 -11.33 6.93
N TRP A 2 -8.25 -11.69 8.03
CA TRP A 2 -6.90 -11.20 8.36
C TRP A 2 -5.81 -11.77 7.44
N LYS A 3 -5.96 -13.03 7.02
CA LYS A 3 -5.04 -13.68 6.08
C LYS A 3 -5.07 -13.01 4.70
N LEU A 4 -6.25 -12.58 4.23
CA LEU A 4 -6.40 -11.90 2.94
C LEU A 4 -5.78 -10.50 2.97
N ALA A 5 -5.99 -9.76 4.06
CA ALA A 5 -5.36 -8.45 4.27
C ALA A 5 -3.82 -8.55 4.30
N LEU A 6 -3.25 -9.57 4.96
CA LEU A 6 -1.80 -9.80 4.96
C LEU A 6 -1.24 -10.10 3.57
N ILE A 7 -1.93 -10.94 2.78
CA ILE A 7 -1.53 -11.24 1.41
C ILE A 7 -1.58 -9.98 0.55
N LEU A 8 -2.65 -9.18 0.67
CA LEU A 8 -2.79 -7.92 -0.05
C LEU A 8 -1.76 -6.88 0.41
N PHE A 9 -1.40 -6.86 1.69
CA PHE A 9 -0.38 -5.97 2.23
C PHE A 9 1.02 -6.24 1.66
N ILE A 10 1.36 -7.49 1.32
CA ILE A 10 2.63 -7.82 0.65
C ILE A 10 2.75 -7.14 -0.72
N ILE A 11 1.63 -6.85 -1.39
CA ILE A 11 1.60 -6.18 -2.69
C ILE A 11 1.42 -4.67 -2.51
N ILE A 12 0.40 -4.28 -1.74
CA ILE A 12 0.02 -2.88 -1.52
C ILE A 12 1.09 -2.12 -0.74
N GLY A 13 1.77 -2.79 0.20
CA GLY A 13 2.83 -2.24 1.04
C GLY A 13 4.01 -1.70 0.23
N PRO A 14 4.75 -2.54 -0.51
CA PRO A 14 5.83 -2.09 -1.38
C PRO A 14 5.38 -1.08 -2.44
N THR A 15 4.16 -1.22 -2.96
CA THR A 15 3.63 -0.32 -3.99
C THR A 15 3.41 1.09 -3.44
N LEU A 16 2.74 1.22 -2.29
CA LEU A 16 2.51 2.53 -1.66
C LEU A 16 3.79 3.12 -1.06
N ALA A 17 4.70 2.28 -0.54
CA ALA A 17 6.02 2.73 -0.13
C ALA A 17 6.83 3.27 -1.33
N GLY A 18 6.77 2.59 -2.47
CA GLY A 18 7.39 3.05 -3.72
C GLY A 18 6.79 4.37 -4.22
N LEU A 19 5.47 4.52 -4.17
CA LEU A 19 4.81 5.79 -4.48
C LEU A 19 5.21 6.92 -3.52
N GLY A 20 5.31 6.63 -2.22
CA GLY A 20 5.79 7.59 -1.23
C GLY A 20 7.25 7.98 -1.44
N ALA A 21 8.09 7.04 -1.88
CA ALA A 21 9.49 7.27 -2.24
C ALA A 21 9.64 8.08 -3.55
N LEU A 22 8.70 7.95 -4.48
CA LEU A 22 8.69 8.74 -5.73
C LEU A 22 8.45 10.22 -5.49
N VAL A 23 7.76 10.62 -4.42
CA VAL A 23 7.51 12.02 -4.08
C VAL A 23 8.82 12.82 -3.92
N PRO A 24 9.74 12.49 -2.99
CA PRO A 24 10.98 13.22 -2.84
C PRO A 24 11.87 13.15 -4.09
N LEU A 25 11.87 12.03 -4.81
CA LEU A 25 12.62 11.90 -6.07
C LEU A 25 12.08 12.83 -7.17
N SER A 26 10.78 13.13 -7.18
CA SER A 26 10.14 14.03 -8.14
C SER A 26 10.38 15.50 -7.82
N PHE A 27 10.52 15.87 -6.54
CA PHE A 27 10.71 17.26 -6.11
C PHE A 27 12.17 17.69 -5.98
N TYR A 28 13.05 16.81 -5.52
CA TYR A 28 14.47 17.14 -5.25
C TYR A 28 15.41 16.67 -6.35
N GLY A 29 14.91 15.86 -7.30
CA GLY A 29 15.71 15.30 -8.39
C GLY A 29 16.64 14.18 -7.92
N VAL A 30 17.05 13.32 -8.85
CA VAL A 30 17.89 12.15 -8.54
C VAL A 30 19.33 12.56 -8.13
N GLY A 31 19.75 13.79 -8.46
CA GLY A 31 21.11 14.29 -8.22
C GLY A 31 21.38 14.85 -6.81
N ASP A 32 20.36 15.37 -6.11
CA ASP A 32 20.46 15.93 -4.75
C ASP A 32 19.63 15.09 -3.77
N PHE A 33 20.04 13.83 -3.65
CA PHE A 33 19.33 12.80 -2.92
C PHE A 33 19.42 12.98 -1.40
N ASN A 34 18.31 13.38 -0.77
CA ASN A 34 18.19 13.36 0.69
C ASN A 34 17.59 12.02 1.16
N ALA A 35 18.45 11.14 1.67
CA ALA A 35 18.07 9.80 2.15
C ALA A 35 16.98 9.82 3.23
N LEU A 36 16.95 10.84 4.10
CA LEU A 36 15.93 10.97 5.15
C LEU A 36 14.55 11.26 4.57
N LEU A 37 14.47 12.07 3.51
CA LEU A 37 13.19 12.37 2.85
C LEU A 37 12.68 11.16 2.06
N LEU A 38 13.57 10.38 1.44
CA LEU A 38 13.20 9.12 0.77
C LEU A 38 12.62 8.13 1.77
N VAL A 39 13.35 7.85 2.86
CA VAL A 39 12.91 6.91 3.88
C VAL A 39 11.64 7.39 4.56
N GLY A 40 11.51 8.70 4.80
CA GLY A 40 10.29 9.32 5.32
C GLY A 40 9.09 9.13 4.39
N GLY A 41 9.27 9.39 3.08
CA GLY A 41 8.23 9.19 2.07
C GLY A 41 7.82 7.72 1.94
N ALA A 42 8.80 6.81 1.89
CA ALA A 42 8.55 5.38 1.84
C ALA A 42 7.83 4.87 3.10
N ALA A 43 8.25 5.32 4.29
CA ALA A 43 7.63 4.95 5.56
C ALA A 43 6.19 5.51 5.67
N ALA A 44 5.95 6.73 5.21
CA ALA A 44 4.60 7.30 5.14
C ALA A 44 3.70 6.48 4.20
N GLY A 45 4.21 6.08 3.04
CA GLY A 45 3.50 5.19 2.11
C GLY A 45 3.19 3.83 2.73
N ALA A 46 4.14 3.23 3.44
CA ALA A 46 3.94 1.97 4.15
C ALA A 46 2.91 2.08 5.29
N ALA A 47 2.91 3.21 6.02
CA ALA A 47 1.93 3.47 7.07
C ALA A 47 0.50 3.56 6.50
N LEU A 48 0.33 4.16 5.33
CA LEU A 48 -0.96 4.20 4.62
C LEU A 48 -1.36 2.84 4.03
N ALA A 49 -0.40 1.95 3.76
CA ALA A 49 -0.70 0.63 3.23
C ALA A 49 -1.46 -0.28 4.20
N ALA A 50 -1.29 -0.11 5.50
CA ALA A 50 -2.01 -0.88 6.51
C ALA A 50 -3.53 -0.66 6.45
N PRO A 51 -4.06 0.57 6.54
CA PRO A 51 -5.50 0.81 6.42
C PRO A 51 -6.02 0.51 5.01
N VAL A 52 -5.24 0.79 3.95
CA VAL A 52 -5.66 0.50 2.56
C VAL A 52 -5.81 -1.00 2.32
N SER A 53 -4.85 -1.82 2.77
CA SER A 53 -4.92 -3.28 2.60
C SER A 53 -6.08 -3.90 3.35
N TYR A 54 -6.40 -3.40 4.55
CA TYR A 54 -7.60 -3.82 5.29
C TYR A 54 -8.88 -3.44 4.53
N TRP A 55 -8.99 -2.20 4.05
CA TRP A 55 -10.16 -1.74 3.30
C TRP A 55 -10.40 -2.58 2.03
N VAL A 56 -9.35 -2.84 1.25
CA VAL A 56 -9.44 -3.69 0.05
C VAL A 56 -9.84 -5.11 0.41
N ALA A 57 -9.29 -5.68 1.48
CA ALA A 57 -9.64 -7.02 1.94
C ALA A 57 -11.14 -7.14 2.29
N THR A 58 -11.71 -6.13 2.96
CA THR A 58 -13.15 -6.13 3.29
C THR A 58 -14.04 -6.08 2.04
N ARG A 59 -13.66 -5.28 1.03
CA ARG A 59 -14.40 -5.18 -0.24
C ARG A 59 -14.36 -6.49 -1.03
N ILE A 60 -13.20 -7.12 -1.12
CA ILE A 60 -13.05 -8.41 -1.81
C ILE A 60 -13.84 -9.49 -1.07
N GLY A 61 -13.78 -9.52 0.26
CA GLY A 61 -14.57 -10.45 1.06
C GLY A 61 -16.08 -10.33 0.81
N ALA A 62 -16.61 -9.11 0.79
CA ALA A 62 -18.02 -8.88 0.49
C ALA A 62 -18.42 -9.33 -0.94
N MET A 63 -17.53 -9.18 -1.92
CA MET A 63 -17.75 -9.68 -3.28
C MET A 63 -17.72 -11.21 -3.35
N MET A 64 -16.82 -11.85 -2.59
CA MET A 64 -16.74 -13.32 -2.52
C MET A 64 -18.00 -13.91 -1.88
N ASP A 65 -18.49 -13.34 -0.80
CA ASP A 65 -19.74 -13.77 -0.14
C ASP A 65 -20.94 -13.61 -1.10
N ALA A 66 -21.00 -12.50 -1.85
CA ALA A 66 -22.06 -12.26 -2.84
C ALA A 66 -21.99 -13.19 -4.07
N SER A 67 -20.80 -13.67 -4.45
CA SER A 67 -20.65 -14.71 -5.48
C SER A 67 -21.05 -16.08 -4.95
N SER A 68 -20.65 -16.42 -3.72
CA SER A 68 -20.96 -17.72 -3.11
C SER A 68 -22.46 -17.90 -2.84
N ALA A 69 -23.19 -16.82 -2.57
CA ALA A 69 -24.65 -16.87 -2.41
C ALA A 69 -25.42 -17.08 -3.74
N ARG A 70 -24.73 -17.00 -4.89
CA ARG A 70 -25.32 -17.10 -6.23
C ARG A 70 -25.15 -18.48 -6.87
N THR A 71 -24.37 -19.35 -6.25
CA THR A 71 -24.14 -20.76 -6.61
C THR A 71 -24.89 -21.67 -5.65
#